data_AF-A0A5N0EJP1-F1
#
_entry.id   AF-A0A5N0EJP1-F1
#
_cell.length_a   1.000
_cell.length_b   1.000
_cell.length_c   1.000
_cell.angle_alpha   90.00
_cell.angle_beta   90.00
_cell.angle_gamma   90.00
#
_symmetry.space_group_name_H-M   'P 1'
#
loop_
_entity.id
_entity.type
_entity.pdbx_description
1 polymer ?
#
loop_
_entity_poly.entity_id
_entity_poly.type
_entity_poly.pdbx_seq_one_letter_code
_entity_poly.pdbx_strand_id
1 'polypeptide(L)'
;MLLAGSASIVFAIGTALQAFVIVNQDTLTRMMILADADPVGAEGFLTAFRLVGCVCLIGNAIGILALRRRPSPWLFWLMLAVNATQAVGLKAVPAEMFTAARDEFGWPGMLPSLITDGGAAILAIILLATYAVTHTTWGQVRR
;
A
#
# COMPACT_ATOMS: atom_id res chain seq x y z
N MET A 1 -5.45 10.46 13.92
CA MET A 1 -6.79 10.27 13.31
C MET A 1 -6.88 10.95 11.95
N LEU A 2 -6.80 12.28 11.87
CA LEU A 2 -6.84 13.02 10.59
C LEU A 2 -5.75 12.60 9.60
N LEU A 3 -4.51 12.44 10.08
CA LEU A 3 -3.40 11.93 9.27
C LEU A 3 -3.74 10.57 8.65
N ALA A 4 -4.18 9.62 9.48
CA ALA A 4 -4.56 8.28 9.06
C ALA A 4 -5.70 8.30 8.02
N GLY A 5 -6.77 9.04 8.30
CA GLY A 5 -7.92 9.14 7.39
C GLY A 5 -7.56 9.80 6.05
N SER A 6 -6.72 10.83 6.06
CA SER A 6 -6.27 11.52 4.83
C SER A 6 -5.29 10.65 4.04
N ALA A 7 -4.35 9.99 4.72
CA ALA A 7 -3.43 9.03 4.12
C ALA A 7 -4.19 7.86 3.47
N SER A 8 -5.26 7.38 4.10
CA SER A 8 -6.13 6.34 3.57
C SER A 8 -6.75 6.71 2.21
N ILE A 9 -7.13 7.98 2.00
CA ILE A 9 -7.63 8.45 0.70
C ILE A 9 -6.51 8.36 -0.34
N VAL A 10 -5.34 8.90 -0.02
CA VAL A 10 -4.18 8.91 -0.92
C VAL A 10 -3.75 7.48 -1.26
N PHE A 11 -3.68 6.60 -0.27
CA PHE A 11 -3.31 5.20 -0.47
C PHE A 11 -4.36 4.43 -1.25
N ALA A 12 -5.67 4.67 -1.04
CA ALA A 12 -6.71 4.05 -1.87
C ALA A 12 -6.51 4.41 -3.36
N ILE A 13 -6.29 5.69 -3.67
CA ILE A 13 -6.07 6.14 -5.06
C ILE A 13 -4.77 5.53 -5.61
N GLY A 14 -3.67 5.60 -4.84
CA GLY A 14 -2.39 5.03 -5.24
C GLY A 14 -2.46 3.52 -5.46
N THR A 15 -3.12 2.77 -4.57
CA THR A 15 -3.29 1.32 -4.70
C THR A 15 -4.13 0.97 -5.93
N ALA A 16 -5.18 1.73 -6.22
CA ALA A 16 -5.97 1.53 -7.43
C ALA A 16 -5.14 1.76 -8.70
N LEU A 17 -4.38 2.86 -8.76
CA LEU A 17 -3.48 3.13 -9.87
C LEU A 17 -2.41 2.04 -10.01
N GLN A 18 -1.77 1.64 -8.92
CA GLN A 18 -0.76 0.60 -8.93
C GLN A 18 -1.34 -0.73 -9.44
N ALA A 19 -2.45 -1.21 -8.85
CA ALA A 19 -2.99 -2.55 -9.12
C ALA A 19 -3.68 -2.69 -10.49
N PHE A 20 -4.21 -1.60 -11.06
CA PHE A 20 -5.03 -1.67 -12.27
C PHE A 20 -4.47 -0.90 -13.47
N VAL A 21 -3.57 0.05 -13.25
CA VAL A 21 -2.97 0.86 -14.33
C VAL A 21 -1.51 0.49 -14.54
N ILE A 22 -0.69 0.61 -13.48
CA ILE A 22 0.77 0.40 -13.57
C ILE A 22 1.12 -1.08 -13.68
N VAL A 23 0.55 -1.92 -12.81
CA VAL A 23 0.80 -3.36 -12.87
C VAL A 23 -0.15 -3.99 -13.88
N ASN A 24 0.32 -4.06 -15.12
CA ASN A 24 -0.33 -4.73 -16.24
C ASN A 24 0.55 -5.88 -16.77
N GLN A 25 0.04 -6.60 -17.78
CA GLN A 25 0.74 -7.74 -18.35
C GLN A 25 2.12 -7.35 -18.90
N ASP A 26 2.20 -6.25 -19.65
CA ASP A 26 3.44 -5.81 -20.30
C ASP A 26 4.52 -5.44 -19.28
N THR A 27 4.15 -4.71 -18.23
CA THR A 27 5.04 -4.32 -17.13
C THR A 27 5.55 -5.55 -16.37
N LEU A 28 4.68 -6.55 -16.12
CA LEU A 28 5.09 -7.78 -15.45
C LEU A 28 5.96 -8.67 -16.31
N THR A 29 5.63 -8.82 -17.60
CA THR A 29 6.47 -9.54 -18.56
C THR A 29 7.86 -8.89 -18.65
N ARG A 30 7.92 -7.56 -18.72
CA ARG A 30 9.19 -6.82 -18.69
C ARG A 30 9.95 -7.04 -17.39
N MET A 31 9.27 -6.99 -16.24
CA MET A 31 9.87 -7.25 -14.93
C MET A 31 10.45 -8.67 -14.85
N MET A 32 9.73 -9.69 -15.35
CA MET A 32 10.21 -11.07 -15.38
C MET A 32 11.44 -11.24 -16.28
N ILE A 33 11.47 -10.62 -17.46
CA ILE A 33 12.65 -10.61 -18.33
C ILE A 33 13.85 -9.96 -17.63
N LEU A 34 13.64 -8.81 -16.97
CA LEU A 34 14.70 -8.12 -16.23
C LEU A 34 15.21 -8.94 -15.03
N ALA A 35 14.34 -9.75 -14.44
CA ALA A 35 14.66 -10.64 -13.32
C ALA A 35 15.20 -12.02 -13.73
N ASP A 36 15.44 -12.24 -15.04
CA ASP A 36 15.85 -13.54 -15.62
C ASP A 36 14.89 -14.69 -15.24
N ALA A 37 13.59 -14.37 -15.14
CA ALA A 37 12.50 -15.29 -14.80
C ALA A 37 11.62 -15.60 -16.01
N ASP A 38 10.88 -16.72 -15.95
CA ASP A 38 9.98 -17.14 -17.03
C ASP A 38 8.78 -16.18 -17.19
N PRO A 39 8.65 -15.47 -18.34
CA PRO A 39 7.56 -14.52 -18.56
C PRO A 39 6.18 -15.17 -18.64
N VAL A 40 6.09 -16.48 -18.86
CA VAL A 40 4.81 -17.22 -18.89
C VAL A 40 4.08 -17.11 -17.54
N GLY A 41 4.80 -16.93 -16.43
CA GLY A 41 4.23 -16.76 -15.10
C GLY A 41 3.52 -15.42 -14.85
N ALA A 42 3.63 -14.45 -15.77
CA ALA A 42 3.18 -13.08 -15.55
C ALA A 42 1.68 -12.96 -15.25
N GLU A 43 0.85 -13.78 -15.90
CA GLU A 43 -0.60 -13.75 -15.71
C GLU A 43 -1.02 -14.21 -14.29
N GLY A 44 -0.39 -15.28 -13.80
CA GLY A 44 -0.61 -15.78 -12.44
C GLY A 44 -0.17 -14.76 -11.39
N PHE A 45 0.98 -14.13 -11.62
CA PHE A 45 1.48 -13.05 -10.75
C PHE A 45 0.54 -11.84 -10.75
N LEU A 46 0.04 -11.43 -11.92
CA LEU A 46 -0.92 -10.33 -12.06
C LEU A 46 -2.19 -10.57 -11.25
N THR A 47 -2.72 -11.79 -11.33
CA THR A 47 -3.93 -12.18 -10.59
C THR A 47 -3.72 -12.10 -9.08
N ALA A 48 -2.62 -12.66 -8.59
CA ALA A 48 -2.27 -12.60 -7.16
C ALA A 48 -2.03 -11.15 -6.70
N PHE A 49 -1.29 -10.37 -7.50
CA PHE A 49 -1.03 -8.96 -7.21
C PHE A 49 -2.31 -8.15 -7.12
N ARG A 50 -3.25 -8.35 -8.05
CA ARG A 50 -4.56 -7.68 -8.03
C ARG A 50 -5.40 -8.09 -6.84
N LEU A 51 -5.37 -9.35 -6.44
CA LEU A 51 -6.09 -9.81 -5.24
C LEU A 51 -5.60 -9.06 -4.00
N VAL A 52 -4.27 -8.98 -3.81
CA VAL A 52 -3.67 -8.20 -2.71
C VAL A 52 -4.01 -6.72 -2.83
N GLY A 53 -3.94 -6.16 -4.04
CA GLY A 53 -4.31 -4.78 -4.34
C GLY A 53 -5.76 -4.46 -3.96
N CYS A 54 -6.70 -5.35 -4.27
CA CYS A 54 -8.11 -5.21 -3.88
C CYS A 54 -8.29 -5.19 -2.36
N VAL A 55 -7.62 -6.10 -1.64
CA VAL A 55 -7.69 -6.16 -0.17
C VAL A 55 -7.15 -4.86 0.45
N CYS A 56 -6.01 -4.37 -0.04
CA CYS A 56 -5.43 -3.11 0.44
C CYS A 56 -6.31 -1.90 0.08
N LEU A 57 -6.86 -1.87 -1.13
CA LEU A 57 -7.78 -0.82 -1.58
C LEU A 57 -9.03 -0.74 -0.69
N ILE A 58 -9.67 -1.89 -0.40
CA ILE A 58 -10.83 -1.96 0.50
C ILE A 58 -10.43 -1.51 1.91
N GLY A 59 -9.28 -1.99 2.41
CA GLY A 59 -8.74 -1.58 3.70
C GLY A 59 -8.54 -0.08 3.84
N ASN A 60 -7.93 0.55 2.83
CA ASN A 60 -7.74 1.99 2.74
C ASN A 60 -9.08 2.73 2.62
N ALA A 61 -10.02 2.24 1.82
CA ALA A 61 -11.36 2.84 1.72
C ALA A 61 -12.09 2.84 3.07
N ILE A 62 -12.00 1.75 3.84
CA ILE A 62 -12.53 1.68 5.22
C ILE A 62 -11.75 2.64 6.14
N GLY A 63 -10.43 2.77 5.95
CA GLY A 63 -9.56 3.68 6.68
C GLY A 63 -9.99 5.15 6.64
N ILE A 64 -10.70 5.58 5.58
CA ILE A 64 -11.29 6.94 5.47
C ILE A 64 -12.24 7.24 6.65
N LEU A 65 -12.87 6.22 7.23
CA LEU A 65 -13.73 6.36 8.42
C LEU A 65 -12.96 6.88 9.66
N ALA A 66 -11.62 6.89 9.63
CA ALA A 66 -10.78 7.47 10.67
C ALA A 66 -10.87 9.01 10.72
N LEU A 67 -11.48 9.65 9.71
CA LEU A 67 -11.82 11.07 9.72
C LEU A 67 -12.98 11.41 10.67
N ARG A 68 -13.72 10.40 11.18
CA ARG A 68 -14.76 10.61 12.19
C ARG A 68 -14.14 11.15 13.49
N ARG A 69 -14.89 11.98 14.23
CA ARG A 69 -14.42 12.59 15.49
C ARG A 69 -13.98 11.58 16.56
N ARG A 70 -14.59 10.40 16.60
CA ARG A 70 -14.28 9.31 17.54
C ARG A 70 -14.24 7.98 16.78
N PRO A 71 -13.12 7.67 16.10
CA PRO A 71 -13.00 6.43 15.37
C PRO A 71 -12.92 5.24 16.33
N SER A 72 -13.48 4.11 15.89
CA SER A 72 -13.52 2.89 16.70
C SER A 72 -12.12 2.30 16.92
N PRO A 73 -11.83 1.65 18.05
CA PRO A 73 -10.55 0.96 18.27
C PRO A 73 -10.24 -0.13 17.24
N TRP A 74 -11.25 -0.85 16.71
CA TRP A 74 -10.99 -1.88 15.69
C TRP A 74 -10.42 -1.28 14.40
N LEU A 75 -10.80 -0.04 14.07
CA LEU A 75 -10.33 0.64 12.88
C LEU A 75 -8.83 0.97 12.98
N PHE A 76 -8.32 1.19 14.19
CA PHE A 76 -6.88 1.37 14.41
C PHE A 76 -6.10 0.12 13.99
N TRP A 77 -6.57 -1.05 14.45
CA TRP A 77 -5.94 -2.33 14.13
C TRP A 77 -6.06 -2.71 12.67
N LEU A 78 -7.22 -2.45 12.05
CA LEU A 78 -7.38 -2.63 10.61
C LEU A 78 -6.36 -1.77 9.84
N MET A 79 -6.28 -0.48 10.16
CA MET A 79 -5.36 0.43 9.48
C MET A 79 -3.91 0.01 9.69
N LEU A 80 -3.53 -0.38 10.91
CA LEU A 80 -2.20 -0.89 11.17
C LEU A 80 -1.89 -2.14 10.33
N ALA A 81 -2.81 -3.10 10.26
CA ALA A 81 -2.65 -4.32 9.48
C ALA A 81 -2.49 -4.01 7.98
N VAL A 82 -3.38 -3.21 7.39
CA VAL A 82 -3.34 -2.83 5.97
C VAL A 82 -2.03 -2.11 5.63
N ASN A 83 -1.62 -1.15 6.46
CA ASN A 83 -0.40 -0.38 6.22
C ASN A 83 0.85 -1.25 6.42
N ALA A 84 0.86 -2.16 7.39
CA ALA A 84 1.93 -3.12 7.55
C ALA A 84 2.04 -4.07 6.35
N THR A 85 0.91 -4.57 5.83
CA THR A 85 0.88 -5.39 4.61
C THR A 85 1.43 -4.65 3.40
N GLN A 86 1.04 -3.39 3.18
CA GLN A 86 1.60 -2.56 2.11
C GLN A 86 3.10 -2.28 2.31
N ALA A 87 3.54 -2.03 3.55
CA ALA A 87 4.95 -1.82 3.86
C ALA A 87 5.83 -3.05 3.51
N VAL A 88 5.27 -4.26 3.62
CA VAL A 88 5.95 -5.49 3.14
C VAL A 88 6.20 -5.43 1.63
N GLY A 89 5.35 -4.73 0.86
CA GLY A 89 5.52 -4.48 -0.57
C GLY A 89 6.88 -3.88 -0.93
N LEU A 90 7.44 -3.00 -0.08
CA LEU A 90 8.78 -2.42 -0.28
C LEU A 90 9.90 -3.46 -0.39
N LYS A 91 9.70 -4.63 0.20
CA LYS A 91 10.67 -5.73 0.19
C LYS A 91 10.25 -6.89 -0.70
N ALA A 92 8.94 -7.12 -0.82
CA ALA A 92 8.38 -8.23 -1.58
C ALA A 92 8.31 -7.96 -3.09
N VAL A 93 8.21 -6.69 -3.50
CA VAL A 93 8.21 -6.30 -4.92
C VAL A 93 9.66 -6.27 -5.42
N PRO A 94 10.00 -7.03 -6.49
CA PRO A 94 11.34 -7.02 -7.07
C PRO A 94 11.76 -5.62 -7.53
N ALA A 95 13.04 -5.29 -7.41
CA ALA A 95 13.56 -3.99 -7.81
C ALA A 95 13.36 -3.72 -9.31
N GLU A 96 13.37 -4.79 -10.10
CA GLU A 96 13.10 -4.83 -11.54
C GLU A 96 11.72 -4.30 -11.89
N MET A 97 10.75 -4.38 -10.97
CA MET A 97 9.41 -3.81 -11.16
C MET A 97 9.44 -2.29 -11.28
N PHE A 98 10.33 -1.61 -10.53
CA PHE A 98 10.48 -0.16 -10.65
C PHE A 98 11.10 0.24 -11.99
N THR A 99 12.06 -0.55 -12.48
CA THR A 99 12.64 -0.36 -13.81
C THR A 99 11.59 -0.61 -14.90
N ALA A 100 10.83 -1.71 -14.82
CA ALA A 100 9.78 -2.02 -15.78
C ALA A 100 8.68 -0.95 -15.80
N ALA A 101 8.21 -0.50 -14.64
CA ALA A 101 7.22 0.57 -14.54
C ALA A 101 7.75 1.90 -15.09
N ARG A 102 9.05 2.19 -14.91
CA ARG A 102 9.69 3.38 -15.47
C ARG A 102 9.88 3.29 -16.99
N ASP A 103 10.21 2.11 -17.51
CA ASP A 103 10.35 1.90 -18.96
C ASP A 103 9.00 2.14 -19.66
N GLU A 104 7.89 1.68 -19.06
CA GLU A 104 6.55 1.79 -19.64
C GLU A 104 5.89 3.15 -19.43
N PHE A 105 5.91 3.67 -18.19
CA PHE A 105 5.15 4.86 -17.81
C PHE A 105 6.03 6.06 -17.43
N GLY A 106 7.35 5.96 -17.59
CA GLY A 106 8.30 6.95 -17.11
C GLY A 106 8.36 7.02 -15.58
N TRP A 107 9.04 8.05 -15.07
CA TRP A 107 9.11 8.32 -13.63
C TRP A 107 7.75 8.33 -12.89
N PRO A 108 6.66 8.87 -13.48
CA PRO A 108 5.34 8.83 -12.84
C PRO A 108 4.83 7.41 -12.53
N GLY A 109 5.24 6.40 -13.31
CA GLY A 109 4.86 5.01 -13.09
C GLY A 109 5.30 4.43 -11.76
N MET A 110 6.38 4.96 -11.18
CA MET A 110 6.89 4.51 -9.88
C MET A 110 6.18 5.16 -8.69
N LEU A 111 5.49 6.29 -8.90
CA LEU A 111 4.92 7.09 -7.82
C LEU A 111 3.86 6.34 -7.02
N PRO A 112 2.93 5.57 -7.61
CA PRO A 112 1.90 4.91 -6.82
C PRO A 112 2.50 3.96 -5.78
N SER A 113 3.44 3.07 -6.13
CA SER A 113 4.12 2.20 -5.16
C SER A 113 4.95 2.97 -4.13
N LEU A 114 5.72 3.98 -4.52
CA LEU A 114 6.51 4.78 -3.56
C LEU A 114 5.60 5.48 -2.53
N ILE A 115 4.47 6.02 -2.98
CA ILE A 115 3.51 6.69 -2.10
C ILE A 115 2.77 5.67 -1.23
N THR A 116 2.29 4.57 -1.81
CA THR A 116 1.50 3.58 -1.06
C THR A 116 2.37 2.79 -0.10
N ASP A 117 3.47 2.22 -0.54
CA ASP A 117 4.24 1.25 0.25
C ASP A 117 5.18 2.00 1.20
N GLY A 118 5.83 3.05 0.70
CA GLY A 118 6.67 3.95 1.51
C GLY A 118 5.84 4.75 2.51
N GLY A 119 4.74 5.36 2.06
CA GLY A 119 3.83 6.08 2.93
C GLY A 119 3.17 5.17 3.98
N ALA A 120 2.78 3.95 3.61
CA ALA A 120 2.21 2.98 4.54
C ALA A 120 3.22 2.55 5.61
N ALA A 121 4.49 2.34 5.24
CA ALA A 121 5.54 2.05 6.21
C ALA A 121 5.67 3.17 7.26
N ILE A 122 5.71 4.43 6.81
CA ILE A 122 5.77 5.59 7.71
C ILE A 122 4.53 5.65 8.60
N LEU A 123 3.33 5.48 8.04
CA LEU A 123 2.09 5.53 8.81
C LEU A 123 2.00 4.39 9.83
N ALA A 124 2.39 3.17 9.46
CA ALA A 124 2.43 2.02 10.36
C ALA A 124 3.39 2.28 11.55
N ILE A 125 4.58 2.83 11.28
CA ILE A 125 5.53 3.23 12.32
C ILE A 125 4.91 4.28 13.26
N ILE A 126 4.26 5.31 12.72
CA ILE A 126 3.61 6.36 13.54
C ILE A 126 2.51 5.75 14.42
N LEU A 127 1.67 4.87 13.88
CA LEU A 127 0.61 4.21 14.66
C LEU A 127 1.20 3.33 15.77
N LEU A 128 2.22 2.53 15.48
CA LEU A 128 2.93 1.69 16.45
C LEU A 128 3.60 2.52 17.54
N ALA A 129 4.34 3.56 17.17
CA ALA A 129 5.01 4.45 18.12
C ALA A 129 4.00 5.17 19.03
N THR A 130 2.91 5.68 18.44
CA THR A 130 1.84 6.33 19.22
C THR A 130 1.21 5.35 20.21
N TYR A 131 0.94 4.12 19.78
CA TYR A 131 0.41 3.08 20.66
C TYR A 131 1.40 2.67 21.74
N ALA A 132 2.68 2.50 21.42
CA ALA A 132 3.72 2.14 22.39
C ALA A 132 3.91 3.20 23.47
N VAL A 133 3.79 4.49 23.12
CA VAL A 133 3.94 5.60 24.07
C VAL A 133 2.68 5.80 24.92
N THR A 134 1.49 5.73 24.31
CA THR A 134 0.25 6.08 25.01
C THR A 134 -0.49 4.89 25.58
N HIS A 135 -0.17 3.67 25.14
CA HIS A 135 -0.92 2.44 25.39
C HIS A 135 -2.42 2.55 25.06
N THR A 136 -2.80 3.45 24.14
CA THR A 136 -4.17 3.65 23.69
C THR A 136 -4.26 3.65 22.18
N THR A 137 -5.35 3.11 21.63
CA THR A 137 -5.63 3.28 20.19
C THR A 137 -5.83 4.76 19.90
N TRP A 138 -5.28 5.21 18.76
CA TRP A 138 -5.36 6.60 18.30
C TRP A 138 -4.69 7.67 19.17
N GLY A 139 -3.93 7.29 20.21
CA GLY A 139 -3.21 8.25 21.06
C GLY A 139 -4.13 9.10 21.93
N GLN A 140 -5.29 8.57 22.33
CA GLN A 140 -6.18 9.28 23.25
C GLN A 140 -5.58 9.31 24.65
N VAL A 141 -4.93 10.42 25.00
CA VAL A 141 -4.56 10.71 26.39
C VAL A 141 -5.86 10.88 27.18
N ARG A 142 -6.14 9.99 28.14
CA ARG A 142 -7.23 10.18 29.11
C ARG A 142 -6.97 11.52 29.81
N ARG A 143 -7.79 12.54 29.51
CA ARG A 143 -7.91 13.75 30.33
C ARG A 143 -8.84 13.47 31.50
#